data_AF-A0A929DCJ1-F1
#
_entry.id   AF-A0A929DCJ1-F1
#
_cell.length_a   1.000
_cell.length_b   1.000
_cell.length_c   1.000
_cell.angle_alpha   90.00
_cell.angle_beta   90.00
_cell.angle_gamma   90.00
#
_symmetry.space_group_name_H-M   'P 1'
#
loop_
_entity.id
_entity.type
_entity.pdbx_description
1 polymer ?
#
loop_
_entity_poly.entity_id
_entity_poly.type
_entity_poly.pdbx_seq_one_letter_code
_entity_poly.pdbx_strand_id
1 'polypeptide(L)'
;MKLWYVVLAIVVVVMLAGCGGGQATPVGEDGGTAYTSEVLDTSYTGALDVGGQLVLGTIRLEETGNGVTPEQATALLPLWQALQGNVTAQAEVNAVLKKIEETMTSEQLATIATMRLTLDDLRAWMQSQGLDVEGGPGPGPGGGGDGQRMPPDAPPPPSEFAGGEMPPEMATRQAEFESMSEEEREALRATHEAGGP
;
A
#
# COMPACT_ATOMS: atom_id res chain seq x y z
N MET A 1 44.03 -17.28 -1.79
CA MET A 1 43.57 -16.06 -1.07
C MET A 1 43.12 -14.93 -1.99
N LYS A 2 43.71 -14.70 -3.19
CA LYS A 2 43.28 -13.61 -4.10
C LYS A 2 41.93 -13.85 -4.81
N LEU A 3 41.55 -15.11 -5.08
CA LEU A 3 40.28 -15.44 -5.75
C LEU A 3 39.05 -15.25 -4.86
N TRP A 4 39.22 -15.39 -3.54
CA TRP A 4 38.16 -15.13 -2.54
C TRP A 4 37.74 -13.66 -2.53
N TYR A 5 38.71 -12.75 -2.63
CA TYR A 5 38.42 -11.30 -2.64
C TYR A 5 37.73 -10.84 -3.92
N VAL A 6 37.96 -11.52 -5.05
CA VAL A 6 37.28 -11.23 -6.32
C VAL A 6 35.80 -11.65 -6.26
N VAL A 7 35.51 -12.80 -5.65
CA VAL A 7 34.11 -13.24 -5.43
C VAL A 7 33.40 -12.32 -4.44
N LEU A 8 34.07 -11.90 -3.37
CA LEU A 8 33.49 -10.99 -2.37
C LEU A 8 33.28 -9.58 -2.94
N ALA A 9 34.13 -9.10 -3.85
CA ALA A 9 33.96 -7.82 -4.54
C ALA A 9 32.81 -7.85 -5.57
N ILE A 10 32.55 -8.99 -6.22
CA ILE A 10 31.45 -9.13 -7.20
C ILE A 10 30.08 -9.16 -6.50
N VAL A 11 29.99 -9.75 -5.29
CA VAL A 11 28.73 -9.79 -4.52
C VAL A 11 28.32 -8.40 -4.01
N VAL A 12 29.28 -7.51 -3.73
CA VAL A 12 28.99 -6.14 -3.24
C VAL A 12 28.50 -5.20 -4.36
N VAL A 13 28.85 -5.45 -5.63
CA VAL A 13 28.45 -4.59 -6.76
C VAL A 13 27.02 -4.88 -7.25
N VAL A 14 26.46 -6.06 -6.98
CA VAL A 14 25.10 -6.43 -7.43
C VAL A 14 24.00 -5.77 -6.59
N MET A 15 24.32 -5.18 -5.44
CA MET A 15 23.35 -4.57 -4.52
C MET A 15 22.91 -3.13 -4.89
N LEU A 16 23.39 -2.51 -5.98
CA LEU A 16 23.05 -1.11 -6.34
C LEU A 16 22.19 -0.91 -7.59
N ALA A 17 21.57 -1.96 -8.13
CA ALA A 17 20.45 -1.79 -9.06
C ALA A 17 19.11 -1.65 -8.31
N GLY A 18 19.04 -0.68 -7.39
CA GLY A 18 17.79 -0.21 -6.82
C GLY A 18 17.10 0.69 -7.85
N CYS A 19 16.18 0.12 -8.62
CA CYS A 19 15.31 0.91 -9.49
C CYS A 19 14.46 1.84 -8.60
N GLY A 20 14.33 3.08 -9.06
CA GLY A 20 13.74 4.21 -8.36
C GLY A 20 12.29 4.02 -7.95
N GLY A 21 11.87 4.88 -7.02
CA GLY A 21 10.55 4.87 -6.43
C GLY A 21 9.42 4.85 -7.46
N GLY A 22 8.64 3.78 -7.40
CA GLY A 22 7.30 3.73 -7.95
C GLY A 22 6.37 4.53 -7.05
N GLN A 23 6.22 5.82 -7.35
CA GLN A 23 5.01 6.54 -6.99
C GLN A 23 3.83 5.77 -7.55
N ALA A 24 2.78 5.57 -6.75
CA ALA A 24 1.52 5.01 -7.21
C ALA A 24 0.91 6.00 -8.22
N THR A 25 1.23 5.78 -9.50
CA THR A 25 0.59 6.47 -10.62
C THR A 25 -0.89 6.06 -10.62
N PRO A 26 -1.84 7.01 -10.68
CA PRO A 26 -3.23 6.65 -10.93
C PRO A 26 -3.27 5.92 -12.28
N VAL A 27 -3.85 4.71 -12.28
CA VAL A 27 -4.04 3.91 -13.49
C VAL A 27 -4.97 4.67 -14.42
N GLY A 28 -4.38 5.34 -15.40
CA GLY A 28 -5.04 5.97 -16.54
C GLY A 28 -4.66 5.22 -17.82
N GLU A 29 -5.68 4.54 -18.38
CA GLU A 29 -5.95 4.29 -19.81
C GLU A 29 -4.77 4.33 -20.80
N ASP A 30 -4.25 3.17 -21.21
CA ASP A 30 -4.59 2.42 -22.44
C ASP A 30 -3.58 1.27 -22.66
N GLY A 31 -4.04 0.09 -23.09
CA GLY A 31 -3.17 -1.10 -23.28
C GLY A 31 -3.81 -2.48 -23.04
N GLY A 32 -5.13 -2.55 -22.87
CA GLY A 32 -5.90 -3.78 -22.64
C GLY A 32 -6.84 -3.60 -21.46
N THR A 33 -8.14 -3.75 -21.68
CA THR A 33 -9.13 -3.62 -20.59
C THR A 33 -8.87 -4.68 -19.54
N ALA A 34 -9.00 -4.30 -18.26
CA ALA A 34 -8.93 -5.24 -17.14
C ALA A 34 -9.95 -6.37 -17.35
N TYR A 35 -9.60 -7.57 -16.89
CA TYR A 35 -10.50 -8.73 -16.96
C TYR A 35 -11.82 -8.44 -16.21
N THR A 36 -12.93 -8.85 -16.81
CA THR A 36 -14.28 -8.72 -16.24
C THR A 36 -14.90 -10.10 -16.12
N SER A 37 -15.70 -10.30 -15.07
CA SER A 37 -16.43 -11.55 -14.80
C SER A 37 -17.93 -11.28 -14.87
N GLU A 38 -18.69 -12.29 -15.28
CA GLU A 38 -20.16 -12.25 -15.23
C GLU A 38 -20.71 -12.51 -13.82
N VAL A 39 -19.89 -13.11 -12.94
CA VAL A 39 -20.30 -13.55 -11.58
C VAL A 39 -19.75 -12.63 -10.50
N LEU A 40 -18.51 -12.15 -10.66
CA LEU A 40 -17.84 -11.32 -9.66
C LEU A 40 -18.09 -9.84 -9.94
N ASP A 41 -18.96 -9.25 -9.12
CA ASP A 41 -19.31 -7.83 -9.18
C ASP A 41 -18.16 -6.94 -8.69
N THR A 42 -17.89 -5.84 -9.39
CA THR A 42 -16.89 -4.83 -9.02
C THR A 42 -17.51 -3.45 -8.84
N SER A 43 -18.84 -3.33 -8.92
CA SER A 43 -19.55 -2.04 -8.90
C SER A 43 -19.72 -1.41 -7.51
N TYR A 44 -19.34 -2.12 -6.44
CA TYR A 44 -19.48 -1.62 -5.08
C TYR A 44 -18.25 -0.86 -4.59
N THR A 45 -18.47 0.01 -3.60
CA THR A 45 -17.43 0.86 -3.02
C THR A 45 -16.28 0.02 -2.46
N GLY A 46 -15.07 0.31 -2.93
CA GLY A 46 -13.84 -0.35 -2.46
C GLY A 46 -13.68 -1.80 -2.93
N ALA A 47 -14.49 -2.27 -3.88
CA ALA A 47 -14.38 -3.61 -4.45
C ALA A 47 -12.96 -3.86 -4.98
N LEU A 48 -12.45 -5.05 -4.70
CA LEU A 48 -11.27 -5.55 -5.40
C LEU A 48 -11.63 -5.76 -6.89
N ASP A 49 -10.66 -5.63 -7.78
CA ASP A 49 -10.79 -6.11 -9.15
C ASP A 49 -11.01 -7.63 -9.16
N VAL A 50 -11.44 -8.19 -10.29
CA VAL A 50 -11.75 -9.62 -10.41
C VAL A 50 -10.57 -10.50 -10.01
N GLY A 51 -9.34 -10.12 -10.36
CA GLY A 51 -8.13 -10.85 -9.96
C GLY A 51 -7.93 -10.83 -8.44
N GLY A 52 -8.05 -9.65 -7.82
CA GLY A 52 -8.00 -9.51 -6.36
C GLY A 52 -9.09 -10.32 -5.64
N GLN A 53 -10.31 -10.32 -6.16
CA GLN A 53 -11.41 -11.13 -5.62
C GLN A 53 -11.15 -12.62 -5.75
N LEU A 54 -10.64 -13.09 -6.89
CA LEU A 54 -10.28 -14.50 -7.07
C LEU A 54 -9.14 -14.91 -6.12
N VAL A 55 -8.10 -14.10 -5.95
CA VAL A 55 -6.99 -14.41 -5.02
C VAL A 55 -7.49 -14.52 -3.59
N LEU A 56 -8.06 -13.45 -3.04
CA LEU A 56 -8.47 -13.42 -1.64
C LEU A 56 -9.65 -14.35 -1.38
N GLY A 57 -10.58 -14.44 -2.33
CA GLY A 57 -11.74 -15.33 -2.28
C GLY A 57 -11.32 -16.80 -2.25
N THR A 58 -10.37 -17.20 -3.10
CA THR A 58 -9.85 -18.58 -3.12
C THR A 58 -9.26 -18.97 -1.76
N ILE A 59 -8.56 -18.04 -1.09
CA ILE A 59 -8.00 -18.26 0.24
C ILE A 59 -9.12 -18.38 1.29
N ARG A 60 -10.12 -17.48 1.26
CA ARG A 60 -11.24 -17.48 2.21
C ARG A 60 -12.20 -18.65 2.02
N LEU A 61 -12.21 -19.32 0.87
CA LEU A 61 -13.03 -20.52 0.66
C LEU A 61 -12.68 -21.66 1.62
N GLU A 62 -11.43 -21.76 2.09
CA GLU A 62 -11.00 -22.75 3.10
C GLU A 62 -11.77 -22.61 4.43
N GLU A 63 -12.26 -21.41 4.74
CA GLU A 63 -13.07 -21.14 5.94
C GLU A 63 -14.55 -21.48 5.73
N THR A 64 -14.90 -22.02 4.57
CA THR A 64 -16.27 -22.36 4.18
C THR A 64 -16.41 -23.87 3.89
N GLY A 65 -17.62 -24.32 3.56
CA GLY A 65 -17.84 -25.67 3.03
C GLY A 65 -17.35 -25.87 1.59
N ASN A 66 -16.88 -24.80 0.93
CA ASN A 66 -16.58 -24.74 -0.50
C ASN A 66 -15.07 -24.58 -0.78
N GLY A 67 -14.21 -25.07 0.12
CA GLY A 67 -12.75 -25.07 -0.03
C GLY A 67 -12.26 -25.66 -1.35
N VAL A 68 -11.03 -25.32 -1.74
CA VAL A 68 -10.45 -25.80 -3.00
C VAL A 68 -10.05 -27.26 -2.84
N THR A 69 -10.51 -28.16 -3.72
CA THR A 69 -10.12 -29.58 -3.62
C THR A 69 -8.66 -29.79 -4.04
N PRO A 70 -8.01 -30.89 -3.61
CA PRO A 70 -6.65 -31.22 -4.06
C PRO A 70 -6.49 -31.31 -5.59
N GLU A 71 -7.52 -31.82 -6.27
CA GLU A 71 -7.55 -31.91 -7.74
C GLU A 71 -7.63 -30.52 -8.37
N GLN A 72 -8.46 -29.63 -7.84
CA GLN A 72 -8.53 -28.23 -8.29
C GLN A 72 -7.22 -27.50 -8.02
N ALA A 73 -6.61 -27.68 -6.84
CA ALA A 73 -5.33 -27.07 -6.49
C ALA A 73 -4.22 -27.45 -7.48
N THR A 74 -4.19 -28.72 -7.91
CA THR A 74 -3.25 -29.20 -8.94
C THR A 74 -3.39 -28.44 -10.26
N ALA A 75 -4.62 -28.05 -10.64
CA ALA A 75 -4.89 -27.25 -11.84
C ALA A 75 -4.65 -25.75 -11.62
N LEU A 76 -5.01 -25.22 -10.46
CA LEU A 76 -4.96 -23.78 -10.15
C LEU A 76 -3.54 -23.29 -9.84
N LEU A 77 -2.73 -24.06 -9.12
CA LEU A 77 -1.38 -23.67 -8.71
C LEU A 77 -0.50 -23.17 -9.87
N PRO A 78 -0.34 -23.87 -11.01
CA PRO A 78 0.47 -23.38 -12.11
C PRO A 78 -0.09 -22.10 -12.75
N LEU A 79 -1.41 -21.88 -12.70
CA LEU A 79 -2.04 -20.65 -13.21
C LEU A 79 -1.70 -19.45 -12.31
N TRP A 80 -1.79 -19.63 -10.99
CA TRP A 80 -1.38 -18.61 -10.03
C TRP A 80 0.11 -18.28 -10.11
N GLN A 81 0.96 -19.30 -10.30
CA GLN A 81 2.39 -19.10 -10.53
C GLN A 81 2.67 -18.32 -11.82
N ALA A 82 1.89 -18.54 -12.88
CA ALA A 82 2.05 -17.80 -14.12
C ALA A 82 1.87 -16.28 -13.90
N LEU A 83 0.89 -15.89 -13.09
CA LEU A 83 0.62 -14.49 -12.72
C LEU A 83 1.72 -13.85 -11.86
N GLN A 84 2.55 -14.63 -11.16
CA GLN A 84 3.61 -14.09 -10.28
C GLN A 84 4.84 -13.59 -11.04
N GLY A 85 5.00 -13.92 -12.33
CA GLY A 85 6.17 -13.44 -13.07
C GLY A 85 6.36 -13.98 -14.49
N ASN A 86 5.49 -14.87 -14.96
CA ASN A 86 5.65 -15.46 -16.30
C ASN A 86 4.80 -14.75 -17.36
N VAL A 87 3.68 -14.13 -16.97
CA VAL A 87 2.83 -13.35 -17.88
C VAL A 87 2.87 -11.88 -17.48
N THR A 88 3.16 -11.01 -18.44
CA THR A 88 3.21 -9.56 -18.24
C THR A 88 2.34 -8.81 -19.25
N ALA A 89 2.04 -9.43 -20.38
CA ALA A 89 1.10 -8.87 -21.35
C ALA A 89 -0.32 -8.94 -20.80
N GLN A 90 -1.06 -7.84 -20.86
CA GLN A 90 -2.43 -7.76 -20.32
C GLN A 90 -3.37 -8.82 -20.88
N ALA A 91 -3.24 -9.14 -22.17
CA ALA A 91 -4.03 -10.19 -22.81
C ALA A 91 -3.75 -11.59 -22.21
N GLU A 92 -2.49 -11.87 -21.84
CA GLU A 92 -2.10 -13.12 -21.19
C GLU A 92 -2.59 -13.15 -19.74
N VAL A 93 -2.47 -12.04 -19.00
CA VAL A 93 -3.03 -11.89 -17.65
C VAL A 93 -4.53 -12.18 -17.66
N ASN A 94 -5.27 -11.56 -18.58
CA ASN A 94 -6.72 -11.77 -18.73
C ASN A 94 -7.05 -13.23 -19.07
N ALA A 95 -6.27 -13.87 -19.95
CA ALA A 95 -6.48 -15.27 -20.31
C ALA A 95 -6.24 -16.21 -19.12
N VAL A 96 -5.21 -15.94 -18.31
CA VAL A 96 -4.92 -16.73 -17.11
C VAL A 96 -6.00 -16.52 -16.04
N LEU A 97 -6.44 -15.29 -15.80
CA LEU A 97 -7.54 -14.99 -14.87
C LEU A 97 -8.84 -15.68 -15.29
N LYS A 98 -9.19 -15.62 -16.58
CA LYS A 98 -10.32 -16.37 -17.13
C LYS A 98 -10.18 -17.86 -16.85
N LYS A 99 -8.98 -18.42 -17.04
CA LYS A 99 -8.77 -19.86 -16.84
C LYS A 99 -8.89 -20.27 -15.38
N ILE A 100 -8.45 -19.40 -14.46
CA ILE A 100 -8.64 -19.58 -13.02
C ILE A 100 -10.13 -19.64 -12.71
N GLU A 101 -10.91 -18.65 -13.17
CA GLU A 101 -12.37 -18.61 -12.95
C GLU A 101 -13.07 -19.85 -13.51
N GLU A 102 -12.72 -20.29 -14.73
CA GLU A 102 -13.25 -21.53 -15.35
C GLU A 102 -12.92 -22.82 -14.59
N THR A 103 -11.86 -22.81 -13.78
CA THR A 103 -11.42 -24.00 -13.02
C THR A 103 -12.18 -24.11 -11.68
N MET A 104 -12.77 -23.02 -11.22
CA MET A 104 -13.60 -22.98 -10.02
C MET A 104 -15.02 -23.48 -10.32
N THR A 105 -15.69 -24.02 -9.31
CA THR A 105 -17.11 -24.38 -9.44
C THR A 105 -17.99 -23.14 -9.33
N SER A 106 -19.20 -23.22 -9.90
CA SER A 106 -20.17 -22.13 -9.80
C SER A 106 -20.53 -21.81 -8.34
N GLU A 107 -20.55 -22.82 -7.46
CA GLU A 107 -20.81 -22.62 -6.03
C GLU A 107 -19.66 -21.88 -5.32
N GLN A 108 -18.41 -22.18 -5.67
CA GLN A 108 -17.24 -21.44 -5.19
C GLN A 108 -17.27 -19.98 -5.64
N LEU A 109 -17.54 -19.73 -6.92
CA LEU A 109 -17.63 -18.36 -7.46
C LEU A 109 -18.79 -17.57 -6.83
N ALA A 110 -19.95 -18.19 -6.63
CA ALA A 110 -21.07 -17.56 -5.93
C ALA A 110 -20.75 -17.26 -4.45
N THR A 111 -20.00 -18.15 -3.80
CA THR A 111 -19.53 -17.93 -2.42
C THR A 111 -18.59 -16.73 -2.38
N ILE A 112 -17.62 -16.64 -3.29
CA ILE A 112 -16.70 -15.49 -3.41
C ILE A 112 -17.47 -14.19 -3.68
N ALA A 113 -18.41 -14.20 -4.62
CA ALA A 113 -19.24 -13.02 -4.92
C ALA A 113 -19.99 -12.51 -3.68
N THR A 114 -20.47 -13.42 -2.84
CA THR A 114 -21.18 -13.10 -1.59
C THR A 114 -20.27 -12.47 -0.54
N MET A 115 -18.96 -12.75 -0.57
CA MET A 115 -18.00 -12.16 0.35
C MET A 115 -17.82 -10.65 0.15
N ARG A 116 -18.15 -10.12 -1.05
CA ARG A 116 -18.02 -8.69 -1.42
C ARG A 116 -16.67 -8.10 -0.99
N LEU A 117 -15.59 -8.77 -1.41
CA LEU A 117 -14.23 -8.50 -0.96
C LEU A 117 -13.75 -7.10 -1.36
N THR A 118 -13.26 -6.36 -0.36
CA THR A 118 -12.77 -4.99 -0.54
C THR A 118 -11.25 -4.87 -0.39
N LEU A 119 -10.72 -3.70 -0.73
CA LEU A 119 -9.32 -3.35 -0.45
C LEU A 119 -9.01 -3.38 1.07
N ASP A 120 -9.98 -3.06 1.91
CA ASP A 120 -9.84 -3.15 3.37
C ASP A 120 -9.79 -4.60 3.84
N ASP A 121 -10.58 -5.50 3.24
CA ASP A 121 -10.49 -6.94 3.50
C ASP A 121 -9.11 -7.50 3.16
N LEU A 122 -8.55 -7.09 2.02
CA LEU A 122 -7.22 -7.50 1.60
C LEU A 122 -6.16 -7.00 2.58
N ARG A 123 -6.26 -5.74 3.03
CA ARG A 123 -5.34 -5.17 4.03
C ARG A 123 -5.44 -5.91 5.36
N ALA A 124 -6.66 -6.15 5.86
CA ALA A 124 -6.89 -6.88 7.09
C ALA A 124 -6.34 -8.31 7.01
N TRP A 125 -6.53 -8.98 5.86
CA TRP A 125 -5.95 -10.28 5.62
C TRP A 125 -4.42 -10.23 5.64
N MET A 126 -3.76 -9.30 4.93
CA MET A 126 -2.29 -9.17 4.97
C MET A 126 -1.75 -8.94 6.38
N GLN A 127 -2.39 -8.06 7.16
CA GLN A 127 -2.03 -7.83 8.56
C GLN A 127 -2.15 -9.11 9.41
N SER A 128 -3.22 -9.90 9.20
CA SER A 128 -3.38 -11.19 9.89
C SER A 128 -2.27 -12.20 9.56
N GLN A 129 -1.65 -12.08 8.38
CA GLN A 129 -0.53 -12.91 7.96
C GLN A 129 0.84 -12.37 8.44
N GLY A 130 0.86 -11.28 9.23
CA GLY A 130 2.10 -10.61 9.64
C GLY A 130 2.79 -9.85 8.51
N LEU A 131 2.06 -9.61 7.41
CA LEU A 131 2.51 -8.78 6.30
C LEU A 131 2.05 -7.35 6.57
N ASP A 132 2.63 -6.72 7.59
CA ASP A 132 2.45 -5.30 7.81
C ASP A 132 3.20 -4.54 6.71
N VAL A 133 2.44 -3.84 5.87
CA VAL A 133 2.99 -2.83 4.98
C VAL A 133 3.32 -1.62 5.86
N GLU A 134 4.48 -1.68 6.51
CA GLU A 134 5.07 -0.61 7.31
C GLU A 134 5.32 0.60 6.39
N GLY A 135 4.28 1.42 6.18
CA GLY A 135 4.28 2.53 5.22
C GLY A 135 2.94 2.93 4.61
N GLY A 136 1.83 2.22 4.87
CA GLY A 136 0.51 2.63 4.40
C GLY A 136 -0.11 3.75 5.25
N PRO A 137 -0.74 4.80 4.67
CA PRO A 137 -1.38 5.86 5.43
C PRO A 137 -2.70 5.35 6.02
N GLY A 138 -2.64 4.87 7.26
CA GLY A 138 -3.80 4.46 8.06
C GLY A 138 -3.73 5.04 9.47
N PRO A 139 -4.81 5.62 10.01
CA PRO A 139 -4.80 6.22 11.34
C PRO A 139 -5.05 5.14 12.40
N GLY A 140 -4.00 4.74 13.12
CA GLY A 140 -4.08 3.78 14.23
C GLY A 140 -3.01 4.06 15.29
N PRO A 141 -3.37 4.20 16.58
CA PRO A 141 -2.46 4.71 17.61
C PRO A 141 -1.69 3.59 18.33
N GLY A 142 -0.37 3.51 18.09
CA GLY A 142 0.62 2.80 18.93
C GLY A 142 0.59 1.26 18.86
N GLY A 143 1.70 0.53 18.80
CA GLY A 143 3.12 0.85 18.88
C GLY A 143 3.92 -0.45 19.00
N GLY A 144 5.24 -0.34 19.13
CA GLY A 144 6.09 -1.51 19.43
C GLY A 144 7.58 -1.23 19.23
N GLY A 145 8.14 -0.35 20.07
CA GLY A 145 9.58 -0.24 20.23
C GLY A 145 10.12 -1.26 21.23
N ASP A 146 11.28 -1.83 20.95
CA ASP A 146 12.16 -2.47 21.93
C ASP A 146 13.43 -1.64 22.04
N GLY A 147 13.59 -0.95 23.17
CA GLY A 147 14.67 0.02 23.33
C GLY A 147 14.85 0.63 24.72
N GLN A 148 14.83 -0.21 25.76
CA GLN A 148 15.36 0.04 27.12
C GLN A 148 14.43 0.69 28.17
N ARG A 149 14.33 -0.03 29.30
CA ARG A 149 13.61 0.33 30.53
C ARG A 149 14.33 1.48 31.25
N MET A 150 13.64 2.59 31.45
CA MET A 150 14.09 3.70 32.31
C MET A 150 13.73 3.41 33.78
N PRO A 151 14.61 3.67 34.77
CA PRO A 151 14.30 3.49 36.19
C PRO A 151 13.20 4.47 36.68
N PRO A 152 12.48 4.12 37.77
CA PRO A 152 11.20 4.75 38.16
C PRO A 152 11.27 6.22 38.63
N ASP A 153 12.45 6.82 38.75
CA ASP A 153 12.65 8.21 39.23
C ASP A 153 13.41 9.12 38.26
N ALA A 154 13.41 8.82 36.95
CA ALA A 154 13.99 9.72 35.95
C ALA A 154 12.99 10.82 35.53
N PRO A 155 13.36 12.12 35.57
CA PRO A 155 12.53 13.16 34.98
C PRO A 155 12.40 12.94 33.45
N PRO A 156 11.24 13.27 32.84
CA PRO A 156 11.04 13.06 31.41
C PRO A 156 12.11 13.80 30.59
N PRO A 157 12.60 13.21 29.48
CA PRO A 157 13.57 13.90 28.63
C PRO A 157 12.92 15.15 28.04
N PRO A 158 13.64 16.28 27.97
CA PRO A 158 13.11 17.47 27.34
C PRO A 158 12.83 17.17 25.87
N SER A 159 11.62 17.56 25.47
CA SER A 159 11.15 17.57 24.10
C SER A 159 12.13 18.40 23.26
N GLU A 160 13.01 17.73 22.53
CA GLU A 160 13.78 18.28 21.40
C GLU A 160 13.67 17.34 20.18
N PHE A 161 12.42 17.03 19.82
CA PHE A 161 11.98 16.90 18.42
C PHE A 161 10.64 17.65 18.14
N ALA A 162 10.26 18.86 18.61
CA ALA A 162 10.86 19.99 19.33
C ALA A 162 12.32 20.35 18.97
N GLY A 163 12.70 21.61 18.78
CA GLY A 163 14.08 21.89 18.33
C GLY A 163 14.35 21.52 16.86
N GLY A 164 13.58 22.14 15.95
CA GLY A 164 14.14 22.58 14.68
C GLY A 164 14.22 24.10 14.75
N GLU A 165 15.43 24.64 14.87
CA GLU A 165 15.67 26.08 14.98
C GLU A 165 15.00 26.81 13.81
N MET A 166 14.13 27.79 14.10
CA MET A 166 13.52 28.61 13.05
C MET A 166 14.61 29.34 12.25
N PRO A 167 14.55 29.34 10.91
CA PRO A 167 15.51 30.09 10.10
C PRO A 167 15.52 31.57 10.52
N PRO A 168 16.69 32.22 10.61
CA PRO A 168 16.81 33.60 11.11
C PRO A 168 16.01 34.61 10.26
N GLU A 169 15.77 34.30 8.98
CA GLU A 169 14.91 35.12 8.11
C GLU A 169 13.44 35.11 8.53
N MET A 170 12.93 33.99 9.05
CA MET A 170 11.55 33.88 9.54
C MET A 170 11.40 34.56 10.91
N ALA A 171 12.41 34.47 11.77
CA ALA A 171 12.46 35.21 13.03
C ALA A 171 12.46 36.74 12.79
N THR A 172 13.19 37.20 11.78
CA THR A 172 13.22 38.62 11.40
C THR A 172 11.87 39.08 10.86
N ARG A 173 11.24 38.29 9.98
CA ARG A 173 9.89 38.58 9.45
C ARG A 173 8.83 38.63 10.55
N GLN A 174 8.94 37.76 11.56
CA GLN A 174 8.03 37.74 12.70
C GLN A 174 8.18 38.99 13.57
N ALA A 175 9.42 39.39 13.87
CA ALA A 175 9.69 40.63 14.61
C ALA A 175 9.22 41.88 13.86
N GLU A 176 9.37 41.89 12.53
CA GLU A 176 8.87 42.98 11.68
C GLU A 176 7.35 43.10 11.80
N PHE A 177 6.62 41.98 11.68
CA PHE A 177 5.17 41.93 11.87
C PHE A 177 4.73 42.33 13.29
N GLU A 178 5.49 41.96 14.31
CA GLU A 178 5.23 42.34 15.71
C GLU A 178 5.50 43.82 15.97
N SER A 179 6.40 44.44 15.20
CA SER A 179 6.67 45.88 15.28
C SER A 179 5.72 46.76 14.45
N MET A 180 4.85 46.17 13.63
CA MET A 180 3.83 46.91 12.88
C MET A 180 2.73 47.42 13.81
N SER A 181 2.28 48.66 13.58
CA SER A 181 1.15 49.24 14.31
C SER A 181 -0.16 48.47 14.01
N GLU A 182 -1.07 48.48 14.97
CA GLU A 182 -2.32 47.71 14.89
C GLU A 182 -3.20 48.15 13.70
N GLU A 183 -3.17 49.43 13.36
CA GLU A 183 -3.86 50.01 12.20
C GLU A 183 -3.32 49.46 10.86
N GLU A 184 -2.02 49.24 10.77
CA GLU A 184 -1.35 48.70 9.58
C GLU A 184 -1.62 47.19 9.39
N ARG A 185 -1.72 46.46 10.51
CA ARG A 185 -2.12 45.04 10.52
C ARG A 185 -3.60 44.84 10.15
N GLU A 186 -4.46 45.81 10.44
CA GLU A 186 -5.87 45.78 10.00
C GLU A 186 -6.00 46.09 8.51
N ALA A 187 -5.23 47.05 7.97
CA ALA A 187 -5.20 47.33 6.53
C ALA A 187 -4.70 46.13 5.70
N LEU A 188 -3.70 45.39 6.19
CA LEU A 188 -3.19 44.17 5.55
C LEU A 188 -4.21 43.02 5.55
N ARG A 189 -4.99 42.86 6.63
CA ARG A 189 -6.09 41.87 6.65
C ARG A 189 -7.20 42.24 5.68
N ALA A 190 -7.59 43.51 5.64
CA ALA A 190 -8.61 44.00 4.72
C ALA A 190 -8.23 43.84 3.24
N THR A 191 -6.94 43.99 2.91
CA THR A 191 -6.43 43.78 1.55
C THR A 191 -6.32 42.31 1.16
N HIS A 192 -6.03 41.41 2.11
CA HIS A 192 -6.04 39.97 1.88
C HIS A 192 -7.47 39.42 1.69
N GLU A 193 -8.47 39.99 2.35
CA GLU A 193 -9.89 39.63 2.16
C GLU A 193 -10.48 40.17 0.84
N ALA A 194 -10.01 41.31 0.35
CA ALA A 194 -10.49 41.91 -0.89
C ALA A 194 -9.77 41.38 -2.16
N GLY A 195 -8.67 40.64 -2.02
CA GLY A 195 -7.77 40.25 -3.11
C GLY A 195 -7.70 38.77 -3.46
N GLY A 196 -8.68 37.95 -3.02
CA GLY A 196 -8.73 36.53 -3.39
C GLY A 196 -9.39 36.31 -4.76
N PRO A 197 -8.70 35.73 -5.78
CA PRO A 197 -9.38 35.08 -6.90
C PRO A 197 -10.07 33.77 -6.50
#